data_AF-A0AAW1C4V3-F1
#
_entry.id   AF-A0AAW1C4V3-F1
#
_cell.length_a   1.000
_cell.length_b   1.000
_cell.length_c   1.000
_cell.angle_alpha   90.00
_cell.angle_beta   90.00
_cell.angle_gamma   90.00
#
_symmetry.space_group_name_H-M   'P 1'
#
loop_
_entity.id
_entity.type
_entity.pdbx_description
1 polymer ?
#
loop_
_entity_poly.entity_id
_entity_poly.type
_entity_poly.pdbx_seq_one_letter_code
_entity_poly.pdbx_strand_id
1 'polypeptide(L)'
;MQFSSSKQVRAFLQSSMEGIVLETYGSGNAPNNCPELLDLLRKATDSNVVILNCTQCLRGSVSSVYATGKEIFWLKGLPLANGCETVIETLMDAGVIPGGDMTPEAALAKLSYVLSKPGLTFDQKKKMLNKNLRGEITVVPIGTQITLKDCKFIQEIAKYLLISCKEELTAVRDALTPSLACVAAKNGDLTALKVLQDLGGNLSSGDYDGRTPLHVASCEGNLKVVRHLLKSGATVYAKDRLGATPLMNAIKFRNHKVIELLHKTGAHLSSQELVNVGTELCRQV
;
A
#
# COMPACT_ATOMS: atom_id res chain seq x y z
N MET A 1 10.56 -14.79 -23.23
CA MET A 1 11.26 -14.35 -24.46
C MET A 1 11.86 -12.96 -24.32
N GLN A 2 12.99 -12.71 -25.00
CA GLN A 2 13.71 -11.44 -24.99
C GLN A 2 13.52 -10.71 -26.34
N PHE A 3 12.97 -9.50 -26.33
CA PHE A 3 12.82 -8.69 -27.54
C PHE A 3 14.00 -7.74 -27.70
N SER A 4 14.71 -7.83 -28.83
CA SER A 4 15.82 -6.92 -29.17
C SER A 4 15.46 -5.90 -30.26
N SER A 5 14.28 -6.03 -30.89
CA SER A 5 13.77 -5.05 -31.87
C SER A 5 12.23 -5.03 -31.97
N SER A 6 11.66 -3.88 -32.35
CA SER A 6 10.21 -3.72 -32.57
C SER A 6 9.66 -4.59 -33.70
N LYS A 7 10.52 -4.98 -34.67
CA LYS A 7 10.17 -5.89 -35.76
C LYS A 7 9.88 -7.30 -35.26
N GLN A 8 10.67 -7.81 -34.31
CA GLN A 8 10.43 -9.12 -33.70
C GLN A 8 9.15 -9.13 -32.87
N VAL A 9 8.90 -8.06 -32.11
CA VAL A 9 7.68 -7.89 -31.32
C VAL A 9 6.45 -7.95 -32.24
N ARG A 10 6.46 -7.20 -33.34
CA ARG A 10 5.36 -7.21 -34.33
C ARG A 10 5.14 -8.57 -35.00
N ALA A 11 6.21 -9.26 -35.37
CA ALA A 11 6.12 -10.59 -35.97
C ALA A 11 5.53 -11.62 -34.98
N PHE A 12 5.84 -11.46 -33.70
CA PHE A 12 5.38 -12.39 -32.67
C PHE A 12 3.94 -12.14 -32.22
N LEU A 13 3.48 -10.88 -32.24
CA LEU A 13 2.11 -10.47 -31.90
C LEU A 13 1.11 -10.62 -33.07
N GLN A 14 1.38 -11.52 -34.02
CA GLN A 14 0.49 -11.78 -35.15
C GLN A 14 -0.79 -12.55 -34.72
N SER A 15 -1.76 -12.60 -35.65
CA SER A 15 -3.21 -12.79 -35.42
C SER A 15 -3.69 -14.15 -34.87
N SER A 16 -2.84 -14.93 -34.22
CA SER A 16 -3.22 -16.18 -33.53
C SER A 16 -2.73 -16.25 -32.07
N MET A 17 -1.95 -15.27 -31.61
CA MET A 17 -1.38 -15.29 -30.28
C MET A 17 -2.42 -14.84 -29.23
N GLU A 18 -2.76 -15.72 -28.28
CA GLU A 18 -3.70 -15.39 -27.19
C GLU A 18 -3.00 -14.94 -25.89
N GLY A 19 -1.74 -15.33 -25.71
CA GLY A 19 -0.96 -14.85 -24.57
C GLY A 19 0.52 -15.17 -24.63
N ILE A 20 1.31 -14.37 -23.90
CA ILE A 20 2.76 -14.35 -23.92
C ILE A 20 3.32 -14.24 -22.50
N VAL A 21 4.40 -14.98 -22.24
CA VAL A 21 5.29 -14.70 -21.10
C VAL A 21 6.48 -13.87 -21.60
N LEU A 22 6.46 -12.59 -21.24
CA LEU A 22 7.53 -11.63 -21.50
C LEU A 22 8.58 -11.78 -20.40
N GLU A 23 9.85 -11.96 -20.78
CA GLU A 23 10.94 -12.06 -19.81
C GLU A 23 11.77 -10.78 -19.85
N THR A 24 11.64 -9.96 -18.81
CA THR A 24 12.29 -8.65 -18.67
C THR A 24 13.50 -8.70 -17.76
N TYR A 25 14.30 -7.63 -17.78
CA TYR A 25 15.49 -7.53 -16.93
C TYR A 25 15.16 -7.04 -15.52
N GLY A 26 15.94 -7.53 -14.55
CA GLY A 26 15.92 -7.04 -13.18
C GLY A 26 14.55 -7.16 -12.53
N SER A 27 14.02 -6.06 -12.03
CA SER A 27 12.73 -6.00 -11.33
C SER A 27 11.51 -5.94 -12.26
N GLY A 28 11.65 -6.20 -13.56
CA GLY A 28 10.51 -6.19 -14.48
C GLY A 28 10.55 -5.16 -15.60
N ASN A 29 11.73 -4.64 -15.98
CA ASN A 29 11.83 -3.40 -16.76
C ASN A 29 11.80 -3.62 -18.28
N ALA A 30 11.14 -2.71 -19.00
CA ALA A 30 11.22 -2.63 -20.46
C ALA A 30 12.46 -1.84 -20.91
N PRO A 31 13.06 -2.17 -22.07
CA PRO A 31 14.06 -1.33 -22.71
C PRO A 31 13.51 0.10 -22.98
N ASN A 32 14.22 1.11 -22.48
CA ASN A 32 13.90 2.53 -22.67
C ASN A 32 14.39 3.10 -24.01
N ASN A 33 15.14 2.31 -24.78
CA ASN A 33 15.67 2.66 -26.10
C ASN A 33 14.71 2.29 -27.25
N CYS A 34 13.53 1.75 -26.96
CA CYS A 34 12.53 1.37 -27.96
C CYS A 34 11.17 2.03 -27.64
N PRO A 35 10.96 3.30 -28.05
CA PRO A 35 9.75 4.06 -27.69
C PRO A 35 8.46 3.40 -28.20
N GLU A 36 8.52 2.70 -29.34
CA GLU A 36 7.36 2.00 -29.91
C GLU A 36 6.98 0.71 -29.17
N LEU A 37 7.83 0.20 -28.26
CA LEU A 37 7.59 -1.09 -27.60
C LEU A 37 6.33 -1.06 -26.74
N LEU A 38 6.15 -0.01 -25.93
CA LEU A 38 4.98 0.12 -25.07
C LEU A 38 3.69 0.24 -25.90
N ASP A 39 3.71 0.98 -26.99
CA ASP A 39 2.58 1.08 -27.93
C ASP A 39 2.23 -0.26 -28.57
N LEU A 40 3.22 -1.07 -28.93
CA LEU A 40 3.01 -2.40 -29.49
C LEU A 40 2.39 -3.36 -28.46
N LEU A 41 2.90 -3.33 -27.23
CA LEU A 41 2.36 -4.14 -26.14
C LEU A 41 0.93 -3.70 -25.78
N ARG A 42 0.66 -2.39 -25.77
CA ARG A 42 -0.68 -1.81 -25.56
C ARG A 42 -1.65 -2.25 -26.65
N LYS A 43 -1.27 -2.13 -27.93
CA LYS A 43 -2.11 -2.61 -29.04
C LYS A 43 -2.44 -4.09 -28.93
N ALA A 44 -1.50 -4.90 -28.48
CA ALA A 44 -1.74 -6.32 -28.26
C ALA A 44 -2.67 -6.59 -27.07
N THR A 45 -2.48 -5.91 -25.94
CA THR A 45 -3.36 -6.07 -24.77
C THR A 45 -4.78 -5.55 -25.05
N ASP A 46 -4.92 -4.48 -25.81
CA ASP A 46 -6.20 -3.97 -26.32
C ASP A 46 -6.87 -4.95 -27.30
N SER A 47 -6.07 -5.75 -28.01
CA SER A 47 -6.53 -6.84 -28.88
C SER A 47 -6.77 -8.16 -28.13
N ASN A 48 -6.89 -8.12 -26.80
CA ASN A 48 -7.09 -9.26 -25.89
C ASN A 48 -5.94 -10.28 -25.84
N VAL A 49 -4.71 -9.90 -26.19
CA VAL A 49 -3.53 -10.72 -25.93
C VAL A 49 -3.13 -10.57 -24.46
N VAL A 50 -3.06 -11.67 -23.73
CA VAL A 50 -2.61 -11.66 -22.32
C VAL A 50 -1.10 -11.64 -22.26
N ILE A 51 -0.50 -10.56 -21.77
CA ILE A 51 0.95 -10.47 -21.63
C ILE A 51 1.31 -10.52 -20.15
N LEU A 52 2.10 -11.52 -19.76
CA LEU A 52 2.54 -11.75 -18.39
C LEU A 52 4.06 -11.51 -18.29
N ASN A 53 4.50 -10.68 -17.35
CA ASN A 53 5.88 -10.27 -17.21
C ASN A 53 6.60 -11.06 -16.12
N CYS A 54 7.62 -11.82 -16.49
CA CYS A 54 8.55 -12.49 -15.59
C CYS A 54 9.94 -11.85 -15.68
N THR A 55 10.74 -11.97 -14.63
CA THR A 55 12.14 -11.56 -14.66
C THR A 55 13.01 -12.67 -15.24
N GLN A 56 14.06 -12.31 -15.97
CA GLN A 56 15.14 -13.21 -16.39
C GLN A 56 16.02 -13.65 -15.21
N CYS A 57 15.96 -12.94 -14.07
CA CYS A 57 16.76 -13.28 -12.90
C CYS A 57 16.30 -14.61 -12.30
N LEU A 58 17.25 -15.50 -11.97
CA LEU A 58 16.98 -16.78 -11.31
C LEU A 58 16.23 -16.62 -9.97
N ARG A 59 16.44 -15.51 -9.28
CA ARG A 59 15.78 -15.14 -8.03
C ARG A 59 15.34 -13.68 -8.08
N GLY A 60 14.27 -13.38 -7.36
CA GLY A 60 13.71 -12.04 -7.28
C GLY A 60 12.24 -12.04 -7.67
N SER A 61 11.68 -10.84 -7.82
CA SER A 61 10.28 -10.66 -8.18
C SER A 61 10.14 -9.47 -9.13
N VAL A 62 9.21 -9.59 -10.07
CA VAL A 62 8.78 -8.47 -10.90
C VAL A 62 7.96 -7.51 -10.03
N SER A 63 8.50 -6.32 -9.81
CA SER A 63 7.86 -5.26 -9.02
C SER A 63 7.03 -4.36 -9.91
N SER A 64 5.83 -4.04 -9.44
CA SER A 64 4.96 -3.03 -10.05
C SER A 64 5.41 -1.59 -9.82
N VAL A 65 6.37 -1.37 -8.92
CA VAL A 65 6.71 -0.04 -8.38
C VAL A 65 7.97 0.54 -9.01
N TYR A 66 8.61 -0.18 -9.95
CA TYR A 66 9.87 0.26 -10.50
C TYR A 66 9.72 1.25 -11.67
N ALA A 67 9.30 2.47 -11.32
CA ALA A 67 9.72 3.64 -12.06
C ALA A 67 10.30 4.61 -11.02
N THR A 68 11.63 4.72 -11.00
CA THR A 68 12.39 5.66 -10.18
C THR A 68 11.90 7.11 -10.33
N GLY A 69 11.07 7.40 -11.35
CA GLY A 69 10.36 8.68 -11.51
C GLY A 69 8.92 8.76 -10.97
N LYS A 70 8.15 7.66 -10.81
CA LYS A 70 6.77 7.73 -10.30
C LYS A 70 6.76 8.02 -8.79
N GLU A 71 7.56 7.32 -7.99
CA GLU A 71 7.62 7.55 -6.53
C GLU A 71 8.16 8.94 -6.16
N ILE A 72 9.20 9.43 -6.86
CA ILE A 72 9.78 10.75 -6.60
C ILE A 72 8.80 11.88 -6.93
N PHE A 73 7.94 11.69 -7.93
CA PHE A 73 6.95 12.70 -8.34
C PHE A 73 5.75 12.75 -7.39
N TRP A 74 5.22 11.59 -6.97
CA TRP A 74 4.13 11.50 -5.99
C TRP A 74 4.53 12.03 -4.61
N LEU A 75 5.79 11.87 -4.17
CA LEU A 75 6.26 12.37 -2.88
C LEU A 75 6.51 13.88 -2.83
N LYS A 76 6.64 14.57 -3.98
CA LYS A 76 7.03 15.98 -4.02
C LYS A 76 5.91 16.96 -4.31
N GLY A 77 4.73 16.52 -4.76
CA GLY A 77 3.58 17.43 -4.99
C GLY A 77 3.87 18.62 -5.92
N LEU A 78 4.91 18.54 -6.77
CA LEU A 78 5.36 19.65 -7.61
C LEU A 78 4.65 19.58 -8.97
N PRO A 79 3.91 20.62 -9.39
CA PRO A 79 3.52 20.77 -10.79
C PRO A 79 4.77 21.05 -11.63
N LEU A 80 4.93 20.33 -12.76
CA LEU A 80 6.01 20.59 -13.70
C LEU A 80 5.81 21.97 -14.34
N ALA A 81 6.76 22.86 -14.11
CA ALA A 81 6.94 24.00 -14.98
C ALA A 81 7.12 23.47 -16.41
N ASN A 82 6.33 24.02 -17.35
CA ASN A 82 6.44 23.89 -18.81
C ASN A 82 5.41 22.97 -19.52
N GLY A 83 4.38 22.44 -18.84
CA GLY A 83 3.21 21.87 -19.53
C GLY A 83 3.45 20.65 -20.44
N CYS A 84 4.66 20.10 -20.48
CA CYS A 84 4.95 18.79 -21.04
C CYS A 84 4.93 17.76 -19.91
N GLU A 85 3.84 16.99 -19.80
CA GLU A 85 3.84 15.75 -19.03
C GLU A 85 4.81 14.77 -19.70
N THR A 86 6.00 14.58 -19.14
CA THR A 86 6.79 13.39 -19.45
C THR A 86 6.12 12.23 -18.72
N VAL A 87 5.08 11.66 -19.31
CA VAL A 87 4.42 10.46 -18.78
C VAL A 87 5.45 9.33 -18.86
N ILE A 88 6.04 8.97 -17.71
CA ILE A 88 6.87 7.77 -17.60
C ILE A 88 5.89 6.58 -17.61
N GLU A 89 5.56 6.10 -18.81
CA GLU A 89 4.71 4.93 -19.00
C GLU A 89 5.45 3.65 -18.59
N THR A 90 4.81 2.86 -17.75
CA THR A 90 5.30 1.55 -17.32
C THR A 90 4.68 0.42 -18.17
N LEU A 91 5.27 -0.78 -18.12
CA LEU A 91 4.68 -1.96 -18.75
C LEU A 91 3.24 -2.24 -18.26
N MET A 92 2.96 -1.94 -16.98
CA MET A 92 1.61 -2.08 -16.43
C MET A 92 0.64 -1.07 -17.04
N ASP A 93 1.10 0.16 -17.31
CA ASP A 93 0.28 1.16 -18.00
C ASP A 93 -0.06 0.69 -19.43
N ALA A 94 0.78 -0.13 -20.06
CA ALA A 94 0.53 -0.80 -21.35
C ALA A 94 -0.30 -2.11 -21.24
N GLY A 95 -0.87 -2.40 -20.05
CA GLY A 95 -1.74 -3.55 -19.82
C GLY A 95 -1.02 -4.88 -19.57
N VAL A 96 0.31 -4.86 -19.40
CA VAL A 96 1.11 -6.06 -19.07
C VAL A 96 0.93 -6.41 -17.59
N ILE A 97 0.73 -7.71 -17.32
CA ILE A 97 0.45 -8.24 -15.99
C ILE A 97 1.78 -8.61 -15.30
N PRO A 98 2.08 -8.11 -14.09
CA PRO A 98 3.27 -8.53 -13.36
C PRO A 98 3.14 -10.00 -12.91
N GLY A 99 4.15 -10.80 -13.20
CA GLY A 99 4.21 -12.22 -12.83
C GLY A 99 4.71 -12.47 -11.40
N GLY A 100 5.07 -11.42 -10.65
CA GLY A 100 5.60 -11.54 -9.30
C GLY A 100 6.90 -12.36 -9.28
N ASP A 101 6.98 -13.32 -8.36
CA ASP A 101 8.11 -14.25 -8.21
C ASP A 101 7.89 -15.60 -8.95
N MET A 102 6.91 -15.68 -9.86
CA MET A 102 6.74 -16.89 -10.70
C MET A 102 7.98 -17.15 -11.56
N THR A 103 8.38 -18.42 -11.67
CA THR A 103 9.32 -18.83 -12.71
C THR A 103 8.67 -18.68 -14.09
N PRO A 104 9.43 -18.42 -15.17
CA PRO A 104 8.89 -18.32 -16.52
C PRO A 104 8.08 -19.56 -16.95
N GLU A 105 8.50 -20.76 -16.54
CA GLU A 105 7.82 -22.02 -16.84
C GLU A 105 6.48 -22.12 -16.11
N ALA A 106 6.45 -21.75 -14.82
CA ALA A 106 5.23 -21.72 -14.04
C ALA A 106 4.24 -20.68 -14.56
N ALA A 107 4.74 -19.50 -14.94
CA ALA A 107 3.97 -18.46 -15.61
C ALA A 107 3.36 -18.94 -16.92
N LEU A 108 4.14 -19.66 -17.75
CA LEU A 108 3.67 -20.17 -19.03
C LEU A 108 2.61 -21.27 -18.86
N ALA A 109 2.83 -22.19 -17.92
CA ALA A 109 1.86 -23.24 -17.58
C ALA A 109 0.56 -22.65 -17.05
N LYS A 110 0.66 -21.65 -16.16
CA LYS A 110 -0.49 -20.94 -15.60
C LYS A 110 -1.24 -20.16 -16.68
N LEU A 111 -0.53 -19.49 -17.58
CA LEU A 111 -1.11 -18.76 -18.70
C LEU A 111 -1.91 -19.69 -19.61
N SER A 112 -1.32 -20.80 -20.05
CA SER A 112 -2.00 -21.82 -20.85
C SER A 112 -3.25 -22.38 -20.14
N TYR A 113 -3.12 -22.68 -18.84
CA TYR A 113 -4.24 -23.15 -18.03
C TYR A 113 -5.38 -22.13 -17.94
N VAL A 114 -5.09 -20.85 -17.71
CA VAL A 114 -6.12 -19.81 -17.58
C VAL A 114 -6.77 -19.49 -18.92
N LEU A 115 -5.99 -19.42 -20.01
CA LEU A 115 -6.51 -19.16 -21.34
C LEU A 115 -7.47 -20.26 -21.82
N SER A 116 -7.17 -21.52 -21.51
CA SER A 116 -8.00 -22.68 -21.88
C SER A 116 -9.33 -22.79 -21.12
N LYS A 117 -9.60 -21.95 -20.10
CA LYS A 117 -10.86 -22.01 -19.35
C LYS A 117 -12.04 -21.45 -20.17
N PRO A 118 -13.07 -22.27 -20.46
CA PRO A 118 -14.26 -21.81 -21.15
C PRO A 118 -15.12 -20.93 -20.24
N GLY A 119 -15.86 -19.99 -20.83
CA GLY A 119 -16.86 -19.17 -20.12
C GLY A 119 -16.29 -18.04 -19.24
N LEU A 120 -14.97 -17.81 -19.25
CA LEU A 120 -14.36 -16.68 -18.54
C LEU A 120 -14.11 -15.49 -19.45
N THR A 121 -14.55 -14.32 -19.00
CA THR A 121 -14.20 -13.02 -19.61
C THR A 121 -12.71 -12.73 -19.46
N PHE A 122 -12.19 -11.84 -20.30
CA PHE A 122 -10.79 -11.42 -20.27
C PHE A 122 -10.36 -10.89 -18.89
N ASP A 123 -11.20 -10.06 -18.25
CA ASP A 123 -10.93 -9.54 -16.91
C ASP A 123 -10.94 -10.63 -15.83
N GLN A 124 -11.80 -11.64 -15.96
CA GLN A 124 -11.79 -12.79 -15.06
C GLN A 124 -10.51 -13.61 -15.23
N LYS A 125 -10.04 -13.80 -16.47
CA LYS A 125 -8.75 -14.46 -16.76
C LYS A 125 -7.59 -13.66 -16.17
N LYS A 126 -7.54 -12.34 -16.34
CA LYS A 126 -6.54 -11.46 -15.69
C LYS A 126 -6.55 -11.61 -14.17
N LYS A 127 -7.73 -11.59 -13.55
CA LYS A 127 -7.89 -11.80 -12.10
C LYS A 127 -7.41 -13.17 -11.65
N MET A 128 -7.57 -14.23 -12.45
CA MET A 128 -7.04 -15.56 -12.13
C MET A 128 -5.51 -15.61 -12.22
N LEU A 129 -4.91 -14.91 -13.18
CA LEU A 129 -3.45 -14.85 -13.33
C LEU A 129 -2.76 -14.17 -12.13
N ASN A 130 -3.43 -13.23 -11.48
CA ASN A 130 -2.94 -12.56 -10.27
C ASN A 130 -3.19 -13.34 -8.96
N LYS A 131 -3.82 -14.52 -8.99
CA LYS A 131 -4.04 -15.36 -7.81
C LYS A 131 -3.04 -16.50 -7.75
N ASN A 132 -2.62 -16.89 -6.56
CA ASN A 132 -1.90 -18.14 -6.38
C ASN A 132 -2.86 -19.33 -6.54
N LEU A 133 -2.66 -20.15 -7.57
CA LEU A 133 -3.53 -21.27 -7.90
C LEU A 133 -3.01 -22.61 -7.37
N ARG A 134 -1.68 -22.79 -7.30
CA ARG A 134 -1.00 -24.07 -7.01
C ARG A 134 0.32 -23.94 -6.23
N GLY A 135 0.58 -22.79 -5.63
CA GLY A 135 1.85 -22.48 -4.96
C GLY A 135 2.89 -21.85 -5.88
N GLU A 136 2.51 -21.44 -7.09
CA GLU A 136 3.45 -20.96 -8.12
C GLU A 136 3.91 -19.52 -7.93
N ILE A 137 3.15 -18.73 -7.16
CA ILE A 137 3.42 -17.32 -6.91
C ILE A 137 3.22 -17.01 -5.43
N THR A 138 4.18 -16.34 -4.82
CA THR A 138 3.98 -15.67 -3.55
C THR A 138 3.18 -14.41 -3.85
N VAL A 139 1.88 -14.42 -3.53
CA VAL A 139 1.05 -13.22 -3.68
C VAL A 139 1.55 -12.19 -2.67
N VAL A 140 2.48 -11.33 -3.07
CA VAL A 140 2.67 -10.03 -2.44
C VAL A 140 1.58 -9.16 -3.05
N PRO A 141 0.52 -8.79 -2.32
CA PRO A 141 -0.59 -8.07 -2.90
C PRO A 141 -0.13 -6.68 -3.33
N ILE A 142 0.14 -6.52 -4.62
CA ILE A 142 0.43 -5.23 -5.23
C ILE A 142 -0.89 -4.47 -5.28
N GLY A 143 -0.98 -3.37 -4.53
CA GLY A 143 -2.05 -2.38 -4.66
C GLY A 143 -3.28 -2.59 -3.78
N THR A 144 -3.42 -3.69 -3.04
CA THR A 144 -4.25 -3.62 -1.83
C THR A 144 -3.44 -2.83 -0.80
N GLN A 145 -3.93 -1.65 -0.42
CA GLN A 145 -3.67 -1.16 0.94
C GLN A 145 -3.74 -2.38 1.85
N ILE A 146 -2.66 -2.67 2.61
CA ILE A 146 -2.67 -3.74 3.60
C ILE A 146 -3.85 -3.42 4.52
N THR A 147 -5.00 -4.01 4.22
CA THR A 147 -6.24 -3.71 4.90
C THR A 147 -6.25 -4.72 6.02
N LEU A 148 -6.25 -4.25 7.26
CA LEU A 148 -6.22 -5.15 8.41
C LEU A 148 -7.42 -6.13 8.44
N LYS A 149 -8.43 -5.92 7.60
CA LYS A 149 -9.54 -6.84 7.32
C LYS A 149 -9.12 -8.26 6.92
N ASP A 150 -8.05 -8.43 6.15
CA ASP A 150 -7.60 -9.76 5.71
C ASP A 150 -6.59 -10.38 6.69
N CYS A 151 -6.32 -9.71 7.82
CA CYS A 151 -5.22 -10.06 8.71
C CYS A 151 -5.51 -11.28 9.58
N LYS A 152 -5.24 -12.45 8.98
CA LYS A 152 -4.50 -13.50 9.69
C LYS A 152 -3.09 -13.06 10.08
N PHE A 153 -2.64 -11.84 9.74
CA PHE A 153 -1.28 -11.33 9.95
C PHE A 153 -0.71 -11.58 11.34
N ILE A 154 -1.44 -11.28 12.41
CA ILE A 154 -0.95 -11.54 13.78
C ILE A 154 -0.85 -13.04 14.04
N GLN A 155 -1.81 -13.83 13.53
CA GLN A 155 -1.79 -15.29 13.62
C GLN A 155 -0.69 -15.93 12.76
N GLU A 156 -0.40 -15.38 11.58
CA GLU A 156 0.68 -15.84 10.69
C GLU A 156 2.05 -15.43 11.25
N ILE A 157 2.21 -14.21 11.75
CA ILE A 157 3.42 -13.81 12.50
C ILE A 157 3.62 -14.75 13.68
N ALA A 158 2.58 -15.03 14.46
CA ALA A 158 2.67 -15.96 15.57
C ALA A 158 3.06 -17.37 15.12
N LYS A 159 2.49 -17.86 14.02
CA LYS A 159 2.85 -19.14 13.41
C LYS A 159 4.31 -19.19 12.94
N TYR A 160 4.81 -18.12 12.31
CA TYR A 160 6.21 -18.00 11.89
C TYR A 160 7.17 -17.88 13.08
N LEU A 161 6.75 -17.22 14.16
CA LEU A 161 7.49 -17.11 15.41
C LEU A 161 7.36 -18.37 16.29
N LEU A 162 6.74 -19.45 15.79
CA LEU A 162 6.53 -20.73 16.49
C LEU A 162 5.79 -20.58 17.83
N ILE A 163 4.94 -19.57 17.94
CA ILE A 163 4.18 -19.29 19.15
C ILE A 163 3.17 -20.41 19.39
N SER A 164 3.33 -21.07 20.53
CA SER A 164 2.57 -22.28 20.88
C SER A 164 1.50 -22.01 21.94
N CYS A 165 1.56 -20.86 22.62
CA CYS A 165 0.63 -20.49 23.70
C CYS A 165 -0.09 -19.16 23.44
N LYS A 166 -1.22 -18.98 24.12
CA LYS A 166 -2.11 -17.82 23.93
C LYS A 166 -1.48 -16.54 24.46
N GLU A 167 -0.66 -16.64 25.50
CA GLU A 167 0.00 -15.55 26.21
C GLU A 167 1.04 -14.86 25.30
N GLU A 168 1.87 -15.64 24.63
CA GLU A 168 2.83 -15.14 23.62
C GLU A 168 2.11 -14.46 22.45
N LEU A 169 0.98 -15.03 21.99
CA LEU A 169 0.17 -14.43 20.94
C LEU A 169 -0.39 -13.07 21.39
N THR A 170 -0.87 -12.97 22.64
CA THR A 170 -1.32 -11.68 23.19
C THR A 170 -0.18 -10.69 23.32
N ALA A 171 1.02 -11.12 23.73
CA ALA A 171 2.18 -10.24 23.82
C ALA A 171 2.60 -9.67 22.46
N VAL A 172 2.62 -10.50 21.42
CA VAL A 172 2.91 -10.05 20.05
C VAL A 172 1.85 -9.07 19.55
N ARG A 173 0.56 -9.39 19.77
CA ARG A 173 -0.53 -8.49 19.42
C ARG A 173 -0.36 -7.14 20.11
N ASP A 174 -0.12 -7.14 21.42
CA ASP A 174 -0.05 -5.93 22.22
C ASP A 174 1.19 -5.09 21.87
N ALA A 175 2.29 -5.72 21.47
CA ALA A 175 3.48 -5.03 20.95
C ALA A 175 3.25 -4.38 19.58
N LEU A 176 2.50 -5.03 18.68
CA LEU A 176 2.28 -4.54 17.31
C LEU A 176 1.10 -3.55 17.20
N THR A 177 0.09 -3.70 18.05
CA THR A 177 -1.16 -2.92 17.96
C THR A 177 -0.94 -1.40 17.98
N PRO A 178 -0.12 -0.82 18.87
CA PRO A 178 0.02 0.64 18.92
C PRO A 178 0.55 1.24 17.62
N SER A 179 1.57 0.61 17.04
CA SER A 179 2.18 1.02 15.76
C SER A 179 1.20 0.89 14.61
N LEU A 180 0.51 -0.25 14.49
CA LEU A 180 -0.50 -0.48 13.44
C LEU A 180 -1.69 0.48 13.57
N ALA A 181 -2.15 0.72 14.79
CA ALA A 181 -3.25 1.63 15.05
C ALA A 181 -2.86 3.10 14.74
N CYS A 182 -1.63 3.51 15.04
CA CYS A 182 -1.13 4.83 14.66
C CYS A 182 -1.07 5.02 13.14
N VAL A 183 -0.60 4.02 12.39
CA VAL A 183 -0.59 4.06 10.92
C VAL A 183 -2.01 4.11 10.36
N ALA A 184 -2.93 3.29 10.88
CA ALA A 184 -4.34 3.33 10.48
C ALA A 184 -4.98 4.69 10.77
N ALA A 185 -4.69 5.27 11.94
CA ALA A 185 -5.15 6.61 12.31
C ALA A 185 -4.59 7.71 11.40
N LYS A 186 -3.33 7.59 10.99
CA LYS A 186 -2.69 8.50 10.04
C LYS A 186 -3.43 8.51 8.69
N ASN A 187 -3.71 7.31 8.18
CA ASN A 187 -4.36 7.12 6.90
C ASN A 187 -5.88 7.37 6.94
N GLY A 188 -6.45 7.63 8.12
CA GLY A 188 -7.89 7.77 8.29
C GLY A 188 -8.65 6.45 8.13
N ASP A 189 -7.96 5.31 8.18
CA ASP A 189 -8.54 3.98 7.98
C ASP A 189 -9.28 3.49 9.23
N LEU A 190 -10.53 3.95 9.34
CA LEU A 190 -11.45 3.54 10.40
C LEU A 190 -11.72 2.04 10.39
N THR A 191 -11.64 1.42 9.23
CA THR A 191 -11.91 -0.02 9.09
C THR A 191 -10.80 -0.82 9.75
N ALA A 192 -9.55 -0.47 9.47
CA ALA A 192 -8.39 -1.10 10.08
C ALA A 192 -8.41 -0.99 11.61
N LEU A 193 -8.77 0.18 12.15
CA LEU A 193 -8.89 0.39 13.59
C LEU A 193 -9.95 -0.51 14.24
N LYS A 194 -11.11 -0.67 13.61
CA LYS A 194 -12.16 -1.58 14.09
C LYS A 194 -11.67 -3.03 14.12
N VAL A 195 -10.99 -3.46 13.06
CA VAL A 195 -10.46 -4.83 13.01
C VAL A 195 -9.42 -5.07 14.10
N LEU A 196 -8.51 -4.12 14.35
CA LEU A 196 -7.56 -4.22 15.46
C LEU A 196 -8.28 -4.34 16.80
N GLN A 197 -9.36 -3.60 17.00
CA GLN A 197 -10.18 -3.67 18.21
C GLN A 197 -10.91 -5.01 18.34
N ASP A 198 -11.46 -5.55 17.24
CA ASP A 198 -12.14 -6.84 17.20
C ASP A 198 -11.17 -8.00 17.48
N LEU A 199 -9.89 -7.86 17.11
CA LEU A 199 -8.80 -8.77 17.48
C LEU A 199 -8.33 -8.59 18.95
N GLY A 200 -9.01 -7.72 19.70
CA GLY A 200 -8.75 -7.39 21.10
C GLY A 200 -7.57 -6.45 21.33
N GLY A 201 -7.10 -5.77 20.28
CA GLY A 201 -6.04 -4.77 20.38
C GLY A 201 -6.49 -3.51 21.13
N ASN A 202 -5.64 -2.98 22.00
CA ASN A 202 -5.91 -1.76 22.74
C ASN A 202 -5.55 -0.50 21.92
N LEU A 203 -6.58 0.22 21.46
CA LEU A 203 -6.41 1.48 20.70
C LEU A 203 -6.01 2.69 21.54
N SER A 204 -5.86 2.52 22.86
CA SER A 204 -5.38 3.58 23.77
C SER A 204 -3.88 3.49 24.05
N SER A 205 -3.23 2.39 23.66
CA SER A 205 -1.78 2.22 23.83
C SER A 205 -0.99 3.14 22.90
N GLY A 206 0.11 3.69 23.43
CA GLY A 206 1.04 4.51 22.66
C GLY A 206 2.05 3.69 21.88
N ASP A 207 2.51 4.21 20.74
CA ASP A 207 3.67 3.70 19.99
C ASP A 207 4.98 3.92 20.77
N TYR A 208 6.12 3.62 20.14
CA TYR A 208 7.45 3.80 20.74
C TYR A 208 7.77 5.25 21.16
N ASP A 209 7.07 6.23 20.58
CA ASP A 209 7.17 7.65 20.95
C ASP A 209 6.11 8.06 21.98
N GLY A 210 5.35 7.10 22.53
CA GLY A 210 4.23 7.36 23.42
C GLY A 210 3.00 7.95 22.71
N ARG A 211 3.01 8.05 21.38
CA ARG A 211 1.88 8.60 20.62
C ARG A 211 0.79 7.56 20.54
N THR A 212 -0.39 7.91 21.03
CA THR A 212 -1.58 7.08 20.81
C THR A 212 -2.17 7.35 19.43
N PRO A 213 -3.01 6.45 18.89
CA PRO A 213 -3.75 6.69 17.65
C PRO A 213 -4.54 8.01 17.67
N LEU A 214 -4.97 8.47 18.85
CA LEU A 214 -5.67 9.74 19.00
C LEU A 214 -4.76 10.94 18.74
N HIS A 215 -3.48 10.88 19.11
CA HIS A 215 -2.50 11.92 18.76
C HIS A 215 -2.36 12.04 17.25
N VAL A 216 -2.19 10.91 16.57
CA VAL A 216 -1.96 10.87 15.12
C VAL A 216 -3.20 11.31 14.36
N ALA A 217 -4.39 10.79 14.71
CA ALA A 217 -5.65 11.23 14.10
C ALA A 217 -5.92 12.73 14.33
N SER A 218 -5.48 13.27 15.45
CA SER A 218 -5.63 14.69 15.78
C SER A 218 -4.66 15.59 14.98
N CYS A 219 -3.44 15.11 14.75
CA CYS A 219 -2.44 15.72 13.87
C CYS A 219 -2.91 15.76 12.40
N GLU A 220 -3.51 14.67 11.91
CA GLU A 220 -3.97 14.58 10.51
C GLU A 220 -5.37 15.17 10.28
N GLY A 221 -6.08 15.58 11.34
CA GLY A 221 -7.43 16.15 11.21
C GLY A 221 -8.53 15.13 10.88
N ASN A 222 -8.26 13.84 11.07
CA ASN A 222 -9.15 12.74 10.73
C ASN A 222 -10.34 12.61 11.69
N LEU A 223 -11.31 13.53 11.56
CA LEU A 223 -12.44 13.69 12.50
C LEU A 223 -13.27 12.41 12.73
N LYS A 224 -13.43 11.56 11.70
CA LYS A 224 -14.15 10.29 11.82
C LYS A 224 -13.40 9.31 12.73
N VAL A 225 -12.08 9.24 12.58
CA VAL A 225 -11.21 8.40 13.41
C VAL A 225 -11.17 8.93 14.84
N VAL A 226 -10.99 10.24 15.03
CA VAL A 226 -11.02 10.87 16.37
C VAL A 226 -12.30 10.52 17.12
N ARG A 227 -13.47 10.66 16.48
CA ARG A 227 -14.76 10.29 17.08
C ARG A 227 -14.82 8.82 17.50
N HIS A 228 -14.28 7.92 16.70
CA HIS A 228 -14.29 6.50 17.00
C HIS A 228 -13.36 6.16 18.15
N LEU A 229 -12.14 6.70 18.15
CA LEU A 229 -11.18 6.49 19.23
C LEU A 229 -11.71 6.99 20.58
N LEU A 230 -12.34 8.17 20.61
CA LEU A 230 -12.99 8.70 21.81
C LEU A 230 -14.14 7.80 22.30
N LYS A 231 -14.97 7.29 21.38
CA LYS A 231 -16.03 6.32 21.71
C LYS A 231 -15.47 4.99 22.23
N SER A 232 -14.28 4.60 21.76
CA SER A 232 -13.57 3.41 22.22
C SER A 232 -12.78 3.63 23.52
N GLY A 233 -12.94 4.77 24.19
CA GLY A 233 -12.35 5.06 25.50
C GLY A 233 -10.94 5.65 25.48
N ALA A 234 -10.45 6.13 24.32
CA ALA A 234 -9.15 6.79 24.26
C ALA A 234 -9.14 8.06 25.11
N THR A 235 -8.15 8.18 26.00
CA THR A 235 -7.98 9.37 26.85
C THR A 235 -7.48 10.57 26.04
N VAL A 236 -8.10 11.74 26.28
CA VAL A 236 -7.69 13.02 25.69
C VAL A 236 -6.46 13.64 26.36
N TYR A 237 -6.01 13.07 27.48
CA TYR A 237 -4.89 13.56 28.28
C TYR A 237 -3.63 12.70 28.15
N ALA A 238 -3.62 11.70 27.26
CA ALA A 238 -2.38 10.96 26.98
C ALA A 238 -1.30 11.96 26.55
N LYS A 239 -0.07 11.74 27.02
CA LYS A 239 1.09 12.54 26.68
C LYS A 239 2.07 11.68 25.92
N ASP A 240 2.52 12.16 24.77
CA ASP A 240 3.64 11.54 24.05
C ASP A 240 4.97 11.86 24.73
N ARG A 241 6.08 11.38 24.15
CA ARG A 241 7.44 11.57 24.69
C ARG A 241 7.85 13.04 24.80
N LEU A 242 7.23 13.93 24.03
CA LEU A 242 7.47 15.38 24.08
C LEU A 242 6.52 16.08 25.06
N GLY A 243 5.68 15.32 25.76
CA GLY A 243 4.64 15.85 26.65
C GLY A 243 3.43 16.42 25.90
N ALA A 244 3.34 16.23 24.58
CA ALA A 244 2.24 16.74 23.78
C ALA A 244 0.99 15.89 23.98
N THR A 245 -0.17 16.54 24.10
CA THR A 245 -1.48 15.88 24.14
C THR A 245 -2.11 15.85 22.74
N PRO A 246 -3.15 15.02 22.50
CA PRO A 246 -3.88 15.05 21.24
C PRO A 246 -4.43 16.44 20.88
N LEU A 247 -4.86 17.22 21.88
CA LEU A 247 -5.33 18.59 21.68
C LEU A 247 -4.20 19.51 21.22
N MET A 248 -3.01 19.42 21.82
CA MET A 248 -1.85 20.20 21.36
C MET A 248 -1.47 19.88 19.92
N ASN A 249 -1.51 18.60 19.53
CA ASN A 249 -1.25 18.19 18.15
C ASN A 249 -2.34 18.74 17.20
N ALA A 250 -3.62 18.68 17.57
CA ALA A 250 -4.68 19.28 16.77
C ALA A 250 -4.48 20.80 16.56
N ILE A 251 -4.03 21.51 17.60
CA ILE A 251 -3.77 22.96 17.55
C ILE A 251 -2.55 23.26 16.68
N LYS A 252 -1.42 22.56 16.89
CA LYS A 252 -0.19 22.74 16.12
C LYS A 252 -0.41 22.58 14.61
N PHE A 253 -1.26 21.63 14.23
CA PHE A 253 -1.60 21.35 12.82
C PHE A 253 -2.89 22.05 12.35
N ARG A 254 -3.44 22.98 13.13
CA ARG A 254 -4.60 23.84 12.77
C ARG A 254 -5.86 23.06 12.38
N ASN A 255 -6.12 21.92 13.03
CA ASN A 255 -7.28 21.07 12.77
C ASN A 255 -8.52 21.51 13.57
N HIS A 256 -9.08 22.67 13.24
CA HIS A 256 -10.18 23.33 13.96
C HIS A 256 -11.34 22.40 14.36
N LYS A 257 -11.85 21.57 13.44
CA LYS A 257 -12.96 20.63 13.73
C LYS A 257 -12.60 19.58 14.79
N VAL A 258 -11.34 19.15 14.83
CA VAL A 258 -10.86 18.21 15.84
C VAL A 258 -10.65 18.92 17.17
N ILE A 259 -10.13 20.15 17.16
CA ILE A 259 -9.99 20.99 18.37
C ILE A 259 -11.34 21.16 19.06
N GLU A 260 -12.38 21.56 18.31
CA GLU A 260 -13.74 21.69 18.84
C GLU A 260 -14.28 20.40 19.45
N LEU A 261 -14.04 19.27 18.78
CA LEU A 261 -14.49 17.96 19.25
C LEU A 261 -13.78 17.56 20.54
N LEU A 262 -12.45 17.70 20.60
CA LEU A 262 -11.64 17.37 21.77
C LEU A 262 -12.03 18.24 22.97
N HIS A 263 -12.26 19.53 22.75
CA HIS A 263 -12.73 20.46 23.79
C HIS A 263 -14.11 20.05 24.33
N LYS A 264 -15.05 19.66 23.45
CA LYS A 264 -16.36 19.13 23.88
C LYS A 264 -16.25 17.86 24.71
N THR A 265 -15.20 17.08 24.53
CA THR A 265 -14.90 15.89 25.34
C THR A 265 -14.08 16.17 26.61
N GLY A 266 -13.88 17.45 26.97
CA GLY A 266 -13.22 17.87 28.19
C GLY A 266 -11.71 18.14 28.07
N ALA A 267 -11.13 17.96 26.87
CA ALA A 267 -9.73 18.29 26.66
C ALA A 267 -9.51 19.80 26.85
N HIS A 268 -8.54 20.15 27.68
CA HIS A 268 -8.17 21.54 27.96
C HIS A 268 -6.65 21.65 28.05
N LEU A 269 -6.13 22.86 27.85
CA LEU A 269 -4.73 23.19 28.08
C LEU A 269 -4.62 23.92 29.41
N SER A 270 -3.59 23.59 30.19
CA SER A 270 -3.19 24.42 31.32
C SER A 270 -2.60 25.75 30.84
N SER A 271 -2.50 26.75 31.73
CA SER A 271 -1.95 28.07 31.40
C SER A 271 -0.54 27.97 30.81
N GLN A 272 0.31 27.09 31.36
CA GLN A 272 1.67 26.88 30.84
C GLN A 272 1.66 26.25 29.45
N GLU A 273 0.80 25.26 29.23
CA GLU A 273 0.65 24.58 27.95
C GLU A 273 0.16 25.54 26.87
N LEU A 274 -0.77 26.43 27.20
CA LEU A 274 -1.27 27.47 26.29
C LEU A 274 -0.17 28.46 25.88
N VAL A 275 0.66 28.91 26.83
CA VAL A 275 1.83 29.75 26.54
C VAL A 275 2.83 29.02 25.65
N ASN A 276 3.13 27.76 25.94
CA ASN A 276 4.08 26.96 25.15
C ASN A 276 3.59 26.76 23.71
N VAL A 277 2.32 26.34 23.53
CA VAL A 277 1.73 26.17 22.20
C VAL A 277 1.66 27.50 21.44
N GLY A 278 1.27 28.59 22.10
CA GLY A 278 1.25 29.92 21.49
C GLY A 278 2.65 30.39 21.06
N THR A 279 3.66 30.21 21.92
CA THR A 279 5.05 30.55 21.61
C THR A 279 5.57 29.76 20.41
N GLU A 280 5.29 28.47 20.36
CA GLU A 280 5.70 27.60 19.24
C GLU A 280 5.02 28.02 17.92
N LEU A 281 3.72 28.32 17.95
CA LEU A 281 2.99 28.80 16.77
C LEU A 281 3.52 30.14 16.26
N CYS A 282 3.97 31.03 17.15
CA CYS A 282 4.56 32.32 16.78
C CYS A 282 6.00 32.20 16.27
N ARG A 283 6.75 31.14 16.62
CA ARG A 283 8.12 30.89 16.12
C ARG A 283 8.16 30.28 14.72
N GLN A 284 7.08 29.64 14.28
CA GLN A 284 7.00 28.97 12.98
C GLN A 284 6.49 29.89 11.84
N VAL A 285 6.78 31.20 11.94
CA VAL A 285 6.44 32.22 10.92
C VAL A 285 7.70 32.63 10.17
#